data_AF-A0A2M6UWK0-F1
#
_entry.id   AF-A0A2M6UWK0-F1
#
_cell.length_a   1.000
_cell.length_b   1.000
_cell.length_c   1.000
_cell.angle_alpha   90.00
_cell.angle_beta   90.00
_cell.angle_gamma   90.00
#
_symmetry.space_group_name_H-M   'P 1'
#
loop_
_entity.id
_entity.type
_entity.pdbx_description
1 polymer ?
#
loop_
_entity_poly.entity_id
_entity_poly.type
_entity_poly.pdbx_seq_one_letter_code
_entity_poly.pdbx_strand_id
1 'polypeptide(L)'
;MANLVKIMHQCIRLCVVLTVLIWSHCAFCEEGQDQQEGQSRSFIIKSKEQEKENLASQAQLILNARLTNSSQDIEKGLVWRVYAPILGIDNKLPLVASDKGGSARFDLEPGSYLVHVSFGHMSAVRQVHLESGQTLVKNFYLEAGGLILNATLLNGIINEKELRFTIYEDEKENDDTGVILSNVKPQSIVRLKAGRYHVVSHYGSINAAARSDIQVEAGKMTEVTLEHQAAQIVLKLVRQEGGEALADTSWSLANDSGDIVYETVGAYVSLVLAEGEYIAIAKNKDKIYQKVFSIVSGHDEDISVVANEQNMQRIDEDID
;
A
#
# COMPACT_ATOMS: atom_id res chain seq x y z
N MET A 1 12.81 -57.65 -2.71
CA MET A 1 12.51 -57.54 -1.26
C MET A 1 11.64 -56.29 -1.08
N ALA A 2 10.47 -56.19 -1.71
CA ALA A 2 9.27 -57.02 -1.55
C ALA A 2 8.53 -56.71 -0.24
N ASN A 3 7.46 -55.93 -0.39
CA ASN A 3 6.11 -56.05 0.21
C ASN A 3 5.61 -54.66 0.65
N LEU A 4 4.78 -53.93 -0.11
CA LEU A 4 3.54 -54.29 -0.84
C LEU A 4 2.41 -54.66 0.13
N VAL A 5 1.20 -54.15 -0.19
CA VAL A 5 -0.14 -54.39 0.39
C VAL A 5 -0.67 -53.19 1.19
N LYS A 6 -1.33 -52.23 0.52
CA LYS A 6 -2.80 -52.17 0.21
C LYS A 6 -3.60 -51.78 1.47
N ILE A 7 -4.27 -50.63 1.56
CA ILE A 7 -5.39 -50.14 0.71
C ILE A 7 -6.23 -51.30 0.19
N MET A 8 -6.90 -52.02 1.10
CA MET A 8 -8.06 -52.85 0.79
C MET A 8 -8.67 -53.44 2.07
N HIS A 9 -9.95 -53.11 2.30
CA HIS A 9 -10.96 -53.91 3.01
C HIS A 9 -10.95 -53.98 4.55
N GLN A 10 -11.90 -53.25 5.16
CA GLN A 10 -12.87 -53.68 6.21
C GLN A 10 -13.68 -52.43 6.62
N CYS A 11 -15.01 -52.36 6.67
CA CYS A 11 -16.06 -53.37 6.67
C CYS A 11 -17.32 -52.82 5.98
N ILE A 12 -17.84 -53.64 5.07
CA ILE A 12 -19.17 -53.63 4.48
C ILE A 12 -20.20 -54.03 5.55
N ARG A 13 -21.31 -53.28 5.69
CA ARG A 13 -22.71 -53.74 5.94
C ARG A 13 -23.63 -52.58 5.53
N LEU A 14 -24.70 -52.69 4.74
CA LEU A 14 -25.45 -53.83 4.22
C LEU A 14 -26.28 -53.34 3.00
N CYS A 15 -26.50 -54.23 2.04
CA CYS A 15 -27.41 -54.15 0.87
C CYS A 15 -28.89 -53.99 1.31
N VAL A 16 -29.88 -53.62 0.49
CA VAL A 16 -30.49 -54.36 -0.65
C VAL A 16 -31.52 -53.41 -1.32
N VAL A 17 -31.46 -53.06 -2.61
CA VAL A 17 -31.85 -53.70 -3.91
C VAL A 17 -33.35 -53.61 -4.29
N LEU A 18 -33.58 -53.36 -5.60
CA LEU A 18 -34.72 -53.63 -6.52
C LEU A 18 -35.74 -52.48 -6.72
N THR A 19 -35.84 -51.78 -7.87
CA THR A 19 -36.03 -52.08 -9.33
C THR A 19 -37.48 -52.33 -9.79
N VAL A 20 -38.01 -51.34 -10.54
CA VAL A 20 -38.74 -51.35 -11.84
C VAL A 20 -40.01 -52.21 -12.05
N LEU A 21 -41.10 -51.59 -12.55
CA LEU A 21 -41.88 -51.88 -13.80
C LEU A 21 -43.33 -51.30 -13.74
N ILE A 22 -43.69 -50.26 -14.51
CA ILE A 22 -44.53 -50.19 -15.76
C ILE A 22 -45.91 -50.91 -15.74
N TRP A 23 -47.00 -50.15 -16.02
CA TRP A 23 -48.14 -50.41 -16.96
C TRP A 23 -49.31 -49.44 -16.61
N SER A 24 -49.76 -48.52 -17.47
CA SER A 24 -50.62 -48.61 -18.68
C SER A 24 -52.15 -48.68 -18.40
N HIS A 25 -52.84 -47.57 -18.76
CA HIS A 25 -54.19 -47.38 -19.33
C HIS A 25 -55.45 -48.06 -18.73
N CYS A 26 -56.46 -47.23 -18.38
CA CYS A 26 -57.87 -47.30 -18.79
C CYS A 26 -58.62 -46.12 -18.13
N ALA A 27 -59.20 -45.19 -18.89
CA ALA A 27 -60.57 -45.22 -19.43
C ALA A 27 -61.52 -44.40 -18.52
N PHE A 28 -62.17 -43.39 -19.08
CA PHE A 28 -63.64 -43.32 -19.22
C PHE A 28 -64.05 -41.87 -19.53
N CYS A 29 -64.89 -41.75 -20.57
CA CYS A 29 -65.45 -40.53 -21.11
C CYS A 29 -66.87 -40.41 -20.55
N GLU A 30 -67.27 -39.24 -20.04
CA GLU A 30 -68.67 -38.96 -19.82
C GLU A 30 -68.97 -37.51 -20.22
N GLU A 31 -69.97 -37.40 -21.09
CA GLU A 31 -70.41 -36.22 -21.81
C GLU A 31 -71.69 -35.73 -21.12
N GLY A 32 -71.75 -34.45 -20.79
CA GLY A 32 -72.94 -33.81 -20.21
C GLY A 32 -72.96 -32.34 -20.60
N GLN A 33 -73.78 -32.02 -21.61
CA GLN A 33 -74.16 -30.65 -21.94
C GLN A 33 -75.27 -30.20 -20.98
N ASP A 34 -75.18 -28.96 -20.49
CA ASP A 34 -76.37 -28.12 -20.33
C ASP A 34 -75.99 -26.63 -20.43
N GLN A 35 -76.91 -25.88 -21.03
CA GLN A 35 -76.76 -24.52 -21.53
C GLN A 35 -77.14 -23.43 -20.50
N GLN A 36 -76.84 -22.18 -20.91
CA GLN A 36 -77.42 -20.89 -20.50
C GLN A 36 -76.90 -20.29 -19.19
N GLU A 37 -76.78 -18.98 -19.01
CA GLU A 37 -76.67 -17.77 -19.85
C GLU A 37 -76.24 -16.69 -18.83
N GLY A 38 -75.39 -15.74 -19.20
CA GLY A 38 -75.03 -14.65 -18.28
C GLY A 38 -73.83 -13.84 -18.69
N GLN A 39 -74.05 -12.88 -19.57
CA GLN A 39 -73.09 -11.87 -20.00
C GLN A 39 -72.44 -11.14 -18.81
N SER A 40 -71.13 -10.99 -18.81
CA SER A 40 -70.56 -9.65 -18.68
C SER A 40 -69.16 -9.56 -19.27
N ARG A 41 -69.09 -8.84 -20.39
CA ARG A 41 -67.88 -8.30 -20.99
C ARG A 41 -67.22 -7.33 -19.99
N SER A 42 -66.26 -7.78 -19.20
CA SER A 42 -65.35 -6.85 -18.49
C SER A 42 -64.08 -7.49 -17.93
N PHE A 43 -63.57 -8.58 -18.52
CA PHE A 43 -62.35 -9.24 -18.02
C PHE A 43 -61.12 -9.16 -18.93
N ILE A 44 -61.16 -8.34 -20.00
CA ILE A 44 -60.00 -8.10 -20.87
C ILE A 44 -59.67 -6.60 -20.95
N ILE A 45 -59.75 -5.86 -19.85
CA ILE A 45 -59.06 -4.56 -19.69
C ILE A 45 -58.73 -4.35 -18.20
N LYS A 46 -57.99 -5.28 -17.60
CA LYS A 46 -57.40 -5.04 -16.26
C LYS A 46 -56.09 -5.79 -16.00
N SER A 47 -55.42 -6.22 -17.07
CA SER A 47 -54.12 -6.89 -17.01
C SER A 47 -53.08 -6.24 -17.94
N LYS A 48 -53.36 -5.03 -18.45
CA LYS A 48 -52.44 -4.28 -19.32
C LYS A 48 -52.09 -2.87 -18.80
N GLU A 49 -52.49 -2.54 -17.57
CA GLU A 49 -52.19 -1.24 -16.94
C GLU A 49 -51.37 -1.34 -15.64
N GLN A 50 -50.90 -2.53 -15.25
CA GLN A 50 -50.03 -2.72 -14.07
C GLN A 50 -48.59 -3.14 -14.41
N GLU A 51 -48.17 -2.93 -15.65
CA GLU A 51 -46.76 -3.07 -16.07
C GLU A 51 -46.25 -1.76 -16.72
N LYS A 52 -46.78 -0.63 -16.25
CA LYS A 52 -46.35 0.72 -16.65
C LYS A 52 -46.20 1.61 -15.44
N GLU A 53 -45.45 1.16 -14.44
CA GLU A 53 -45.11 1.99 -13.29
C GLU A 53 -43.80 1.51 -12.63
N ASN A 54 -42.69 1.69 -13.35
CA ASN A 54 -41.49 2.39 -12.86
C ASN A 54 -40.43 2.44 -13.99
N LEU A 55 -40.77 3.02 -15.14
CA LEU A 55 -39.75 3.52 -16.06
C LEU A 55 -39.27 4.86 -15.52
N ALA A 56 -38.63 4.84 -14.35
CA ALA A 56 -37.73 5.93 -14.01
C ALA A 56 -36.69 5.94 -15.14
N SER A 57 -36.74 6.95 -15.99
CA SER A 57 -35.72 7.12 -17.02
C SER A 57 -34.40 7.27 -16.27
N GLN A 58 -33.47 6.35 -16.52
CA GLN A 58 -32.15 6.39 -15.89
C GLN A 58 -31.53 7.77 -16.09
N ALA A 59 -30.99 8.29 -15.00
CA ALA A 59 -30.21 9.51 -15.01
C ALA A 59 -28.78 9.18 -15.42
N GLN A 60 -28.14 10.10 -16.13
CA GLN A 60 -26.81 9.95 -16.65
C GLN A 60 -25.87 10.90 -15.92
N LEU A 61 -24.86 10.36 -15.24
CA LEU A 61 -23.85 11.11 -14.53
C LEU A 61 -22.53 11.05 -15.31
N ILE A 62 -22.07 12.21 -15.78
CA ILE A 62 -20.77 12.36 -16.46
C ILE A 62 -19.81 13.09 -15.52
N LEU A 63 -18.68 12.47 -15.25
CA LEU A 63 -17.69 12.95 -14.31
C LEU A 63 -16.36 13.25 -15.01
N ASN A 64 -15.86 14.47 -14.83
CA ASN A 64 -14.53 14.87 -15.27
C ASN A 64 -13.71 15.32 -14.07
N ALA A 65 -12.39 15.16 -14.12
CA ALA A 65 -11.48 15.72 -13.13
C ALA A 65 -10.35 16.49 -13.78
N ARG A 66 -9.96 17.59 -13.14
CA ARG A 66 -8.91 18.53 -13.56
C ARG A 66 -7.99 18.82 -12.38
N LEU A 67 -6.72 19.10 -12.64
CA LEU A 67 -5.78 19.48 -11.58
C LEU A 67 -6.06 20.92 -11.11
N THR A 68 -6.34 21.82 -12.05
CA THR A 68 -6.66 23.24 -11.83
C THR A 68 -7.81 23.69 -12.73
N ASN A 69 -8.35 24.90 -12.51
CA ASN A 69 -9.42 25.47 -13.33
C ASN A 69 -9.05 25.61 -14.82
N SER A 70 -7.77 25.82 -15.13
CA SER A 70 -7.24 26.01 -16.47
C SER A 70 -6.67 24.73 -17.12
N SER A 71 -6.56 23.64 -16.36
CA SER A 71 -6.03 22.37 -16.88
C SER A 71 -7.06 21.60 -17.73
N GLN A 72 -6.55 20.75 -18.62
CA GLN A 72 -7.36 19.77 -19.35
C GLN A 72 -7.85 18.65 -18.41
N ASP A 73 -8.83 17.89 -18.88
CA ASP A 73 -9.33 16.74 -18.14
C ASP A 73 -8.24 15.66 -18.02
N ILE A 74 -8.11 15.09 -16.82
CA ILE A 74 -7.15 14.04 -16.54
C ILE A 74 -7.61 12.76 -17.26
N GLU A 75 -6.77 12.25 -18.15
CA GLU A 75 -7.11 11.10 -19.00
C GLU A 75 -6.86 9.74 -18.33
N LYS A 76 -5.95 9.67 -17.35
CA LYS A 76 -5.48 8.41 -16.74
C LYS A 76 -5.19 8.56 -15.25
N GLY A 77 -5.32 7.45 -14.53
CA GLY A 77 -4.94 7.35 -13.11
C GLY A 77 -6.02 7.76 -12.12
N LEU A 78 -7.21 8.15 -12.59
CA LEU A 78 -8.38 8.37 -11.75
C LEU A 78 -9.02 7.04 -11.38
N VAL A 79 -9.55 6.97 -10.16
CA VAL A 79 -10.47 5.92 -9.72
C VAL A 79 -11.72 6.57 -9.18
N TRP A 80 -12.84 6.32 -9.86
CA TRP A 80 -14.17 6.81 -9.50
C TRP A 80 -14.91 5.74 -8.72
N ARG A 81 -15.60 6.15 -7.66
CA ARG A 81 -16.49 5.31 -6.88
C ARG A 81 -17.75 6.10 -6.55
N VAL A 82 -18.91 5.55 -6.87
CA VAL A 82 -20.21 6.13 -6.58
C VAL A 82 -20.85 5.28 -5.49
N TYR A 83 -21.19 5.92 -4.38
CA TYR A 83 -21.78 5.27 -3.22
C TYR A 83 -23.23 5.73 -3.01
N ALA A 84 -24.06 4.83 -2.49
CA ALA A 84 -25.34 5.20 -1.93
C ALA A 84 -25.12 6.04 -0.64
N PRO A 85 -26.00 7.01 -0.33
CA PRO A 85 -25.77 7.98 0.75
C PRO A 85 -26.14 7.43 2.14
N ILE A 86 -26.77 6.25 2.20
CA ILE A 86 -27.24 5.59 3.42
C ILE A 86 -26.33 4.39 3.69
N LEU A 87 -25.91 4.22 4.94
CA LEU A 87 -25.10 3.07 5.36
C LEU A 87 -25.88 1.76 5.19
N GLY A 88 -25.18 0.74 4.70
CA GLY A 88 -25.68 -0.63 4.62
C GLY A 88 -25.64 -1.35 5.97
N ILE A 89 -26.01 -2.63 5.92
CA ILE A 89 -26.06 -3.52 7.10
C ILE A 89 -24.68 -3.70 7.75
N ASP A 90 -23.61 -3.54 6.97
CA ASP A 90 -22.21 -3.63 7.41
C ASP A 90 -21.65 -2.32 7.96
N ASN A 91 -22.50 -1.30 8.15
CA ASN A 91 -22.15 0.05 8.58
C ASN A 91 -21.15 0.74 7.63
N LYS A 92 -21.16 0.38 6.33
CA LYS A 92 -20.39 1.04 5.26
C LYS A 92 -21.33 1.59 4.20
N LEU A 93 -20.84 2.57 3.44
CA LEU A 93 -21.60 3.08 2.28
C LEU A 93 -21.58 2.04 1.16
N PRO A 94 -22.75 1.58 0.65
CA PRO A 94 -22.82 0.64 -0.45
C PRO A 94 -22.22 1.22 -1.73
N LEU A 95 -21.29 0.49 -2.36
CA LEU A 95 -20.74 0.86 -3.67
C LEU A 95 -21.78 0.54 -4.76
N VAL A 96 -22.21 1.57 -5.48
CA VAL A 96 -23.20 1.46 -6.56
C VAL A 96 -22.53 1.26 -7.91
N ALA A 97 -21.47 2.02 -8.18
CA ALA A 97 -20.72 1.95 -9.42
C ALA A 97 -19.27 2.38 -9.22
N SER A 98 -18.37 1.95 -10.10
CA SER A 98 -16.99 2.38 -10.10
C SER A 98 -16.41 2.37 -11.52
N ASP A 99 -15.44 3.23 -11.76
CA ASP A 99 -14.71 3.29 -13.03
C ASP A 99 -13.24 3.70 -12.81
N LYS A 100 -12.37 3.44 -13.77
CA LYS A 100 -10.94 3.75 -13.70
C LYS A 100 -10.43 4.31 -15.02
N GLY A 101 -9.51 5.27 -14.95
CA GLY A 101 -8.90 5.87 -16.13
C GLY A 101 -8.97 7.39 -16.07
N GLY A 102 -9.79 7.99 -16.92
CA GLY A 102 -10.00 9.42 -17.03
C GLY A 102 -11.43 9.80 -16.64
N SER A 103 -12.12 10.55 -17.49
CA SER A 103 -13.55 10.83 -17.30
C SER A 103 -14.39 9.54 -17.25
N ALA A 104 -15.43 9.55 -16.43
CA ALA A 104 -16.31 8.42 -16.22
C ALA A 104 -17.77 8.78 -16.53
N ARG A 105 -18.54 7.76 -16.92
CA ARG A 105 -19.96 7.90 -17.23
C ARG A 105 -20.73 6.77 -16.55
N PHE A 106 -21.78 7.12 -15.84
CA PHE A 106 -22.66 6.17 -15.16
C PHE A 106 -24.12 6.44 -15.53
N ASP A 107 -24.86 5.38 -15.81
CA ASP A 107 -26.31 5.42 -15.90
C ASP A 107 -26.86 4.86 -14.57
N LEU A 108 -27.57 5.71 -13.82
CA LEU A 108 -27.98 5.46 -12.43
C LEU A 108 -29.47 5.77 -12.27
N GLU A 109 -30.11 5.14 -11.29
CA GLU A 109 -31.47 5.50 -10.91
C GLU A 109 -31.52 6.95 -10.34
N PRO A 110 -32.67 7.63 -10.42
CA PRO A 110 -32.84 8.94 -9.80
C PRO A 110 -32.66 8.83 -8.27
N GLY A 111 -31.92 9.77 -7.69
CA GLY A 111 -31.59 9.75 -6.28
C GLY A 111 -30.34 10.53 -5.90
N SER A 112 -29.99 10.48 -4.62
CA SER A 112 -28.78 11.11 -4.08
C SER A 112 -27.64 10.11 -4.02
N TYR A 113 -26.42 10.55 -4.30
CA TYR A 113 -25.21 9.72 -4.29
C TYR A 113 -24.00 10.48 -3.74
N LEU A 114 -23.01 9.74 -3.22
CA LEU A 114 -21.69 10.26 -2.86
C LEU A 114 -20.67 9.80 -3.89
N VAL A 115 -20.10 10.75 -4.61
CA VAL A 115 -19.08 10.50 -5.63
C VAL A 115 -17.71 10.74 -5.02
N HIS A 116 -16.90 9.69 -4.96
CA HIS A 116 -15.51 9.74 -4.57
C HIS A 116 -14.60 9.60 -5.79
N VAL A 117 -13.59 10.45 -5.89
CA VAL A 117 -12.52 10.36 -6.89
C VAL A 117 -11.18 10.34 -6.17
N SER A 118 -10.27 9.47 -6.62
CA SER A 118 -8.88 9.47 -6.18
C SER A 118 -7.91 9.55 -7.36
N PHE A 119 -6.84 10.31 -7.17
CA PHE A 119 -5.70 10.47 -8.08
C PHE A 119 -4.39 10.32 -7.29
N GLY A 120 -3.86 9.11 -7.23
CA GLY A 120 -2.77 8.78 -6.32
C GLY A 120 -3.20 8.94 -4.86
N HIS A 121 -2.51 9.79 -4.11
CA HIS A 121 -2.81 10.07 -2.69
C HIS A 121 -3.76 11.26 -2.50
N MET A 122 -4.15 11.96 -3.57
CA MET A 122 -5.22 12.94 -3.51
C MET A 122 -6.58 12.25 -3.67
N SER A 123 -7.55 12.61 -2.85
CA SER A 123 -8.95 12.21 -3.02
C SER A 123 -9.94 13.34 -2.73
N ALA A 124 -11.10 13.29 -3.37
CA ALA A 124 -12.21 14.21 -3.13
C ALA A 124 -13.55 13.46 -3.12
N VAL A 125 -14.47 13.94 -2.29
CA VAL A 125 -15.84 13.44 -2.20
C VAL A 125 -16.82 14.58 -2.48
N ARG A 126 -17.85 14.31 -3.27
CA ARG A 126 -18.94 15.26 -3.52
C ARG A 126 -20.28 14.55 -3.56
N GLN A 127 -21.27 15.12 -2.88
CA GLN A 127 -22.65 14.67 -3.01
C GLN A 127 -23.26 15.18 -4.32
N VAL A 128 -24.01 14.31 -4.99
CA VAL A 128 -24.78 14.64 -6.20
C VAL A 128 -26.23 14.18 -6.02
N HIS A 129 -27.14 14.87 -6.68
CA HIS A 129 -28.55 14.50 -6.75
C HIS A 129 -28.93 14.39 -8.22
N LEU A 130 -29.57 13.27 -8.58
CA LEU A 130 -29.95 12.92 -9.93
C LEU A 130 -31.47 12.88 -10.03
N GLU A 131 -32.02 13.63 -10.98
CA GLU A 131 -33.44 13.62 -11.32
C GLU A 131 -33.73 12.63 -12.46
N SER A 132 -34.98 12.20 -12.59
CA SER A 132 -35.40 11.26 -13.64
C SER A 132 -35.07 11.77 -15.04
N GLY A 133 -34.31 10.98 -15.82
CA GLY A 133 -33.93 11.28 -17.19
C GLY A 133 -32.90 12.42 -17.33
N GLN A 134 -32.38 12.93 -16.22
CA GLN A 134 -31.40 14.02 -16.22
C GLN A 134 -30.05 13.55 -16.75
N THR A 135 -29.38 14.38 -17.55
CA THR A 135 -27.93 14.26 -17.77
C THR A 135 -27.21 15.30 -16.94
N LEU A 136 -26.49 14.86 -15.91
CA LEU A 136 -25.73 15.70 -14.99
C LEU A 136 -24.23 15.58 -15.28
N VAL A 137 -23.60 16.69 -15.67
CA VAL A 137 -22.15 16.80 -15.82
C VAL A 137 -21.54 17.43 -14.57
N LYS A 138 -20.52 16.81 -13.98
CA LYS A 138 -19.78 17.34 -12.84
C LYS A 138 -18.28 17.34 -13.10
N ASN A 139 -17.66 18.50 -12.84
CA ASN A 139 -16.21 18.67 -12.88
C ASN A 139 -15.65 18.72 -11.46
N PHE A 140 -14.59 17.94 -11.23
CA PHE A 140 -13.83 17.90 -9.98
C PHE A 140 -12.51 18.63 -10.18
N TYR A 141 -12.21 19.58 -9.29
CA TYR A 141 -10.91 20.24 -9.24
C TYR A 141 -10.12 19.61 -8.10
N LEU A 142 -9.11 18.82 -8.46
CA LEU A 142 -8.36 18.02 -7.51
C LEU A 142 -7.30 18.84 -6.77
N GLU A 143 -6.88 19.97 -7.33
CA GLU A 143 -5.78 20.77 -6.80
C GLU A 143 -4.54 19.90 -6.52
N ALA A 144 -4.28 18.91 -7.38
CA ALA A 144 -3.22 17.94 -7.17
C ALA A 144 -1.94 18.35 -7.91
N GLY A 145 -0.80 18.12 -7.27
CA GLY A 145 0.54 18.28 -7.84
C GLY A 145 1.30 16.95 -7.85
N GLY A 146 2.37 16.91 -8.62
CA GLY A 146 3.33 15.80 -8.62
C GLY A 146 4.58 16.17 -7.82
N LEU A 147 5.13 15.20 -7.09
CA LEU A 147 6.37 15.31 -6.33
C LEU A 147 7.30 14.19 -6.77
N ILE A 148 8.53 14.55 -7.12
CA ILE A 148 9.64 13.62 -7.39
C ILE A 148 10.74 13.93 -6.38
N LEU A 149 11.18 12.89 -5.69
CA LEU A 149 12.20 12.99 -4.65
C LEU A 149 13.47 12.29 -5.10
N ASN A 150 14.59 12.96 -4.89
CA ASN A 150 15.94 12.50 -5.14
C ASN A 150 16.83 12.83 -3.96
N ALA A 151 18.03 12.26 -3.93
CA ALA A 151 19.04 12.65 -2.99
C ALA A 151 20.44 12.55 -3.59
N THR A 152 21.37 13.28 -3.00
CA THR A 152 22.79 13.28 -3.33
C THR A 152 23.62 13.12 -2.07
N LEU A 153 24.91 12.80 -2.22
CA LEU A 153 25.89 12.93 -1.15
C LEU A 153 26.72 14.18 -1.38
N LEU A 154 27.17 14.83 -0.30
CA LEU A 154 28.06 16.00 -0.38
C LEU A 154 29.31 15.70 -1.24
N ASN A 155 29.89 14.50 -1.07
CA ASN A 155 30.90 13.95 -1.97
C ASN A 155 30.46 12.54 -2.40
N GLY A 156 30.90 12.07 -3.57
CA GLY A 156 30.60 10.70 -4.02
C GLY A 156 29.22 10.51 -4.67
N ILE A 157 28.78 9.25 -4.77
CA ILE A 157 27.55 8.85 -5.46
C ILE A 157 26.68 8.07 -4.49
N ILE A 158 25.41 8.47 -4.37
CA ILE A 158 24.47 7.78 -3.47
C ILE A 158 24.06 6.42 -4.04
N ASN A 159 24.00 5.41 -3.17
CA ASN A 159 23.41 4.12 -3.53
C ASN A 159 21.88 4.18 -3.43
N GLU A 160 21.20 4.38 -4.55
CA GLU A 160 19.73 4.52 -4.63
C GLU A 160 18.96 3.32 -4.02
N LYS A 161 19.57 2.14 -3.91
CA LYS A 161 18.91 0.95 -3.32
C LYS A 161 18.66 1.11 -1.82
N GLU A 162 19.53 1.84 -1.15
CA GLU A 162 19.46 2.15 0.28
C GLU A 162 18.62 3.41 0.57
N LEU A 163 18.19 4.14 -0.46
CA LEU A 163 17.51 5.41 -0.32
C LEU A 163 15.98 5.23 -0.24
N ARG A 164 15.37 5.79 0.80
CA ARG A 164 13.91 5.85 0.98
C ARG A 164 13.47 7.22 1.44
N PHE A 165 12.23 7.58 1.12
CA PHE A 165 11.63 8.82 1.61
C PHE A 165 10.32 8.55 2.35
N THR A 166 10.07 9.39 3.34
CA THR A 166 8.80 9.46 4.07
C THR A 166 8.27 10.89 3.98
N ILE A 167 6.98 11.01 3.67
CA ILE A 167 6.27 12.27 3.46
C ILE A 167 5.23 12.41 4.56
N TYR A 168 5.22 13.56 5.21
CA TYR A 168 4.37 13.91 6.35
C TYR A 168 3.50 15.13 6.03
N GLU A 169 2.32 15.20 6.65
CA GLU A 169 1.38 16.34 6.52
C GLU A 169 1.78 17.57 7.35
N ASP A 170 2.48 17.37 8.48
CA ASP A 170 2.91 18.41 9.44
C ASP A 170 4.39 18.22 9.83
N GLU A 171 4.98 19.21 10.50
CA GLU A 171 6.36 19.18 11.04
C GLU A 171 6.51 18.26 12.27
N LYS A 172 5.41 17.70 12.78
CA LYS A 172 5.42 16.84 13.98
C LYS A 172 5.80 15.40 13.61
N GLU A 173 7.10 15.19 13.50
CA GLU A 173 7.76 13.90 13.23
C GLU A 173 7.56 12.84 14.34
N ASN A 174 7.14 13.25 15.55
CA ASN A 174 7.15 12.40 16.75
C ASN A 174 5.88 11.58 17.02
N ASP A 175 4.90 11.61 16.13
CA ASP A 175 3.71 10.75 16.25
C ASP A 175 3.41 10.19 14.86
N ASP A 176 3.43 8.86 14.70
CA ASP A 176 3.14 8.16 13.43
C ASP A 176 1.81 8.61 12.77
N THR A 177 0.98 9.33 13.54
CA THR A 177 -0.25 10.04 13.16
C THR A 177 -0.10 10.98 11.95
N GLY A 178 1.12 11.44 11.61
CA GLY A 178 1.35 12.40 10.52
C GLY A 178 1.83 11.82 9.17
N VAL A 179 2.07 10.50 9.07
CA VAL A 179 2.66 9.89 7.87
C VAL A 179 1.63 9.79 6.74
N ILE A 180 1.90 10.45 5.60
CA ILE A 180 1.09 10.31 4.38
C ILE A 180 1.56 9.11 3.57
N LEU A 181 2.88 8.99 3.42
CA LEU A 181 3.50 7.94 2.62
C LEU A 181 4.89 7.64 3.12
N SER A 182 5.21 6.37 3.30
CA SER A 182 6.54 5.90 3.69
C SER A 182 7.14 5.00 2.61
N ASN A 183 8.44 4.74 2.72
CA ASN A 183 9.17 3.82 1.84
C ASN A 183 9.07 4.21 0.34
N VAL A 184 8.98 5.51 0.06
CA VAL A 184 8.98 6.06 -1.31
C VAL A 184 10.36 5.84 -1.90
N LYS A 185 10.43 5.34 -3.13
CA LYS A 185 11.67 5.16 -3.88
C LYS A 185 12.08 6.47 -4.55
N PRO A 186 13.39 6.71 -4.77
CA PRO A 186 13.83 7.83 -5.57
C PRO A 186 13.20 7.83 -6.97
N GLN A 187 13.10 9.01 -7.58
CA GLN A 187 12.58 9.23 -8.94
C GLN A 187 11.11 8.78 -9.17
N SER A 188 10.40 8.38 -8.11
CA SER A 188 8.99 7.98 -8.20
C SER A 188 8.08 9.19 -8.16
N ILE A 189 7.06 9.19 -9.04
CA ILE A 189 6.06 10.27 -9.07
C ILE A 189 5.00 10.03 -8.00
N VAL A 190 5.05 10.83 -6.93
CA VAL A 190 4.01 10.88 -5.90
C VAL A 190 3.01 11.97 -6.27
N ARG A 191 1.71 11.64 -6.27
CA ARG A 191 0.63 12.61 -6.53
C ARG A 191 -0.03 12.97 -5.22
N LEU A 192 0.05 14.24 -4.87
CA LEU A 192 -0.44 14.79 -3.60
C LEU A 192 -1.40 15.95 -3.86
N LYS A 193 -2.19 16.31 -2.86
CA LYS A 193 -2.91 17.59 -2.88
C LYS A 193 -1.87 18.72 -2.84
N ALA A 194 -2.19 19.88 -3.40
CA ALA A 194 -1.38 21.07 -3.23
C ALA A 194 -1.37 21.47 -1.75
N GLY A 195 -0.18 21.75 -1.23
CA GLY A 195 0.03 21.92 0.19
C GLY A 195 1.51 21.93 0.56
N ARG A 196 1.78 22.19 1.83
CA ARG A 196 3.12 22.06 2.42
C ARG A 196 3.25 20.67 3.03
N TYR A 197 4.41 20.08 2.85
CA TYR A 197 4.73 18.75 3.34
C TYR A 197 6.12 18.74 3.94
N HIS A 198 6.29 17.97 5.00
CA HIS A 198 7.61 17.66 5.55
C HIS A 198 8.11 16.35 4.96
N VAL A 199 9.34 16.32 4.46
CA VAL A 199 9.92 15.12 3.86
C VAL A 199 11.21 14.75 4.56
N VAL A 200 11.29 13.48 4.95
CA VAL A 200 12.49 12.86 5.49
C VAL A 200 13.04 11.88 4.46
N SER A 201 14.27 12.09 4.05
CA SER A 201 15.06 11.16 3.24
C SER A 201 15.91 10.31 4.18
N HIS A 202 15.81 9.00 4.09
CA HIS A 202 16.61 8.03 4.83
C HIS A 202 17.58 7.36 3.87
N TYR A 203 18.87 7.37 4.22
CA TYR A 203 19.91 6.65 3.48
C TYR A 203 20.42 5.50 4.34
N GLY A 204 20.07 4.27 3.97
CA GLY A 204 20.24 3.09 4.81
C GLY A 204 19.24 3.03 5.96
N SER A 205 19.54 2.22 6.98
CA SER A 205 18.59 1.81 8.02
C SER A 205 18.91 2.32 9.43
N ILE A 206 19.94 3.16 9.59
CA ILE A 206 20.46 3.55 10.91
C ILE A 206 20.13 5.02 11.22
N ASN A 207 21.05 5.95 10.91
CA ASN A 207 20.96 7.34 11.36
C ASN A 207 21.20 8.40 10.27
N ALA A 208 21.54 8.00 9.04
CA ALA A 208 21.70 8.93 7.93
C ALA A 208 20.34 9.38 7.39
N ALA A 209 19.94 10.59 7.79
CA ALA A 209 18.69 11.20 7.37
C ALA A 209 18.86 12.69 7.01
N ALA A 210 18.15 13.14 5.97
CA ALA A 210 18.07 14.53 5.56
C ALA A 210 16.59 14.97 5.54
N ARG A 211 16.32 16.21 5.95
CA ARG A 211 14.94 16.73 6.11
C ARG A 211 14.72 18.00 5.31
N SER A 212 13.52 18.17 4.79
CA SER A 212 13.15 19.38 4.06
C SER A 212 11.64 19.60 4.02
N ASP A 213 11.22 20.86 4.09
CA ASP A 213 9.83 21.25 3.85
C ASP A 213 9.63 21.61 2.38
N ILE A 214 8.61 21.01 1.76
CA ILE A 214 8.35 21.10 0.34
C ILE A 214 6.95 21.69 0.11
N GLN A 215 6.87 22.66 -0.79
CA GLN A 215 5.60 23.16 -1.31
C GLN A 215 5.23 22.40 -2.57
N VAL A 216 4.13 21.65 -2.53
CA VAL A 216 3.50 21.06 -3.72
C VAL A 216 2.47 22.04 -4.26
N GLU A 217 2.54 22.31 -5.56
CA GLU A 217 1.63 23.20 -6.27
C GLU A 217 0.70 22.43 -7.21
N ALA A 218 -0.56 22.86 -7.30
CA ALA A 218 -1.54 22.22 -8.17
C ALA A 218 -1.14 22.35 -9.65
N GLY A 219 -1.21 21.24 -10.39
CA GLY A 219 -0.91 21.20 -11.82
C GLY A 219 0.59 21.27 -12.16
N LYS A 220 1.49 21.27 -11.18
CA LYS A 220 2.93 21.29 -11.38
C LYS A 220 3.58 19.97 -10.97
N MET A 221 4.75 19.71 -11.53
CA MET A 221 5.68 18.69 -11.05
C MET A 221 6.78 19.40 -10.25
N THR A 222 6.88 19.10 -8.97
CA THR A 222 7.95 19.59 -8.09
C THR A 222 9.00 18.50 -7.97
N GLU A 223 10.25 18.83 -8.30
CA GLU A 223 11.39 17.94 -8.11
C GLU A 223 12.26 18.49 -6.98
N VAL A 224 12.61 17.63 -6.02
CA VAL A 224 13.43 17.99 -4.85
C VAL A 224 14.55 16.98 -4.68
N THR A 225 15.76 17.50 -4.51
CA THR A 225 16.95 16.72 -4.22
C THR A 225 17.45 17.09 -2.83
N LEU A 226 17.52 16.10 -1.93
CA LEU A 226 18.04 16.27 -0.58
C LEU A 226 19.52 15.86 -0.51
N GLU A 227 20.36 16.63 0.16
CA GLU A 227 21.77 16.30 0.34
C GLU A 227 21.97 15.53 1.66
N HIS A 228 22.66 14.39 1.58
CA HIS A 228 23.09 13.59 2.72
C HIS A 228 24.57 13.80 3.02
N GLN A 229 24.90 13.71 4.30
CA GLN A 229 26.27 13.61 4.80
C GLN A 229 26.44 12.23 5.42
N ALA A 230 26.90 11.27 4.62
CA ALA A 230 26.93 9.86 4.99
C ALA A 230 27.89 9.06 4.11
N ALA A 231 28.26 7.88 4.56
CA ALA A 231 29.01 6.92 3.76
C ALA A 231 28.54 5.48 4.02
N GLN A 232 28.75 4.62 3.04
CA GLN A 232 28.56 3.18 3.20
C GLN A 232 29.84 2.57 3.75
N ILE A 233 29.73 1.80 4.83
CA ILE A 233 30.87 1.06 5.38
C ILE A 233 30.64 -0.44 5.41
N VAL A 234 31.74 -1.16 5.56
CA VAL A 234 31.73 -2.59 5.89
C VAL A 234 32.56 -2.83 7.14
N LEU A 235 31.93 -3.28 8.22
CA LEU A 235 32.61 -3.70 9.44
C LEU A 235 33.12 -5.14 9.30
N LYS A 236 34.36 -5.36 9.75
CA LYS A 236 34.96 -6.70 9.88
C LYS A 236 35.95 -6.75 11.04
N LEU A 237 35.93 -7.86 11.79
CA LEU A 237 36.89 -8.16 12.85
C LEU A 237 37.93 -9.12 12.26
N VAL A 238 39.21 -8.77 12.28
CA VAL A 238 40.27 -9.53 11.62
C VAL A 238 41.37 -9.92 12.60
N ARG A 239 42.10 -11.00 12.32
CA ARG A 239 43.25 -11.41 13.16
C ARG A 239 44.47 -10.50 12.99
N GLN A 240 44.63 -9.96 11.79
CA GLN A 240 45.71 -9.08 11.37
C GLN A 240 45.18 -8.17 10.26
N GLU A 241 45.81 -7.02 10.07
CA GLU A 241 45.43 -6.08 9.00
C GLU A 241 45.38 -6.77 7.63
N GLY A 242 44.32 -6.46 6.87
CA GLY A 242 44.05 -7.08 5.56
C GLY A 242 43.64 -8.57 5.61
N GLY A 243 43.48 -9.16 6.80
CA GLY A 243 43.05 -10.54 6.97
C GLY A 243 41.56 -10.78 6.72
N GLU A 244 41.17 -12.06 6.78
CA GLU A 244 39.76 -12.47 6.70
C GLU A 244 38.99 -12.12 7.97
N ALA A 245 37.69 -11.86 7.78
CA ALA A 245 36.77 -11.56 8.87
C ALA A 245 36.50 -12.79 9.73
N LEU A 246 36.50 -12.60 11.05
CA LEU A 246 36.11 -13.61 12.02
C LEU A 246 34.59 -13.78 12.01
N ALA A 247 34.16 -15.02 11.79
CA ALA A 247 32.77 -15.42 11.93
C ALA A 247 32.27 -15.27 13.38
N ASP A 248 30.95 -15.29 13.54
CA ASP A 248 30.27 -15.22 14.84
C ASP A 248 30.68 -14.00 15.68
N THR A 249 30.90 -12.87 15.01
CA THR A 249 31.20 -11.59 15.66
C THR A 249 29.91 -10.82 15.92
N SER A 250 29.67 -10.48 17.18
CA SER A 250 28.60 -9.57 17.60
C SER A 250 29.14 -8.14 17.57
N TRP A 251 28.43 -7.26 16.89
CA TRP A 251 28.76 -5.85 16.71
C TRP A 251 27.79 -4.99 17.50
N SER A 252 28.34 -4.03 18.23
CA SER A 252 27.61 -2.85 18.70
C SER A 252 28.34 -1.62 18.18
N LEU A 253 27.61 -0.69 17.59
CA LEU A 253 28.14 0.58 17.10
C LEU A 253 27.65 1.68 18.04
N ALA A 254 28.58 2.46 18.58
CA ALA A 254 28.28 3.61 19.41
C ALA A 254 28.66 4.91 18.70
N ASN A 255 27.93 5.99 18.99
CA ASN A 255 28.34 7.35 18.62
C ASN A 255 29.44 7.88 19.57
N ASP A 256 29.90 9.10 19.34
CA ASP A 256 30.88 9.81 20.18
C ASP A 256 30.48 9.96 21.66
N SER A 257 29.17 9.96 21.93
CA SER A 257 28.57 10.08 23.25
C SER A 257 28.50 8.73 23.99
N GLY A 258 28.82 7.63 23.30
CA GLY A 258 28.78 6.27 23.84
C GLY A 258 27.41 5.60 23.74
N ASP A 259 26.42 6.25 23.14
CA ASP A 259 25.10 5.66 22.91
C ASP A 259 25.17 4.65 21.77
N ILE A 260 24.62 3.45 22.01
CA ILE A 260 24.55 2.41 20.99
C ILE A 260 23.50 2.80 19.95
N VAL A 261 23.93 2.97 18.70
CA VAL A 261 23.07 3.34 17.55
C VAL A 261 22.68 2.14 16.69
N TYR A 262 23.43 1.03 16.76
CA TYR A 262 23.14 -0.17 15.98
C TYR A 262 23.80 -1.42 16.59
N GLU A 263 23.11 -2.55 16.52
CA GLU A 263 23.65 -3.85 16.94
C GLU A 263 23.30 -4.94 15.92
N THR A 264 24.24 -5.86 15.68
CA THR A 264 24.03 -6.98 14.76
C THR A 264 25.05 -8.10 14.98
N VAL A 265 24.90 -9.22 14.30
CA VAL A 265 25.86 -10.33 14.28
C VAL A 265 26.24 -10.65 12.85
N GLY A 266 27.54 -10.73 12.57
CA GLY A 266 28.03 -11.05 11.23
C GLY A 266 29.55 -10.93 11.09
N ALA A 267 30.11 -11.70 10.15
CA ALA A 267 31.52 -11.58 9.80
C ALA A 267 31.79 -10.28 9.02
N TYR A 268 30.91 -9.98 8.05
CA TYR A 268 30.88 -8.74 7.29
C TYR A 268 29.54 -8.07 7.51
N VAL A 269 29.56 -6.82 7.96
CA VAL A 269 28.34 -6.03 8.17
C VAL A 269 28.43 -4.80 7.29
N SER A 270 27.60 -4.74 6.23
CA SER A 270 27.48 -3.53 5.42
C SER A 270 26.35 -2.66 5.93
N LEU A 271 26.62 -1.38 6.13
CA LEU A 271 25.66 -0.41 6.64
C LEU A 271 25.99 1.00 6.15
N VAL A 272 25.07 1.93 6.34
CA VAL A 272 25.26 3.35 6.01
C VAL A 272 25.17 4.16 7.30
N LEU A 273 26.10 5.08 7.50
CA LEU A 273 26.14 5.97 8.67
C LEU A 273 26.21 7.43 8.25
N ALA A 274 25.62 8.29 9.07
CA ALA A 274 25.82 9.72 8.98
C ALA A 274 27.30 10.08 9.26
N GLU A 275 27.78 11.17 8.67
CA GLU A 275 29.08 11.76 8.98
C GLU A 275 29.23 12.04 10.49
N GLY A 276 30.38 11.68 11.05
CA GLY A 276 30.63 11.77 12.49
C GLY A 276 31.65 10.76 13.01
N GLU A 277 31.88 10.79 14.33
CA GLU A 277 32.79 9.89 15.05
C GLU A 277 32.03 8.72 15.67
N TYR A 278 32.60 7.52 15.56
CA TYR A 278 31.97 6.28 16.02
C TYR A 278 32.96 5.33 16.69
N ILE A 279 32.42 4.44 17.51
CA ILE A 279 33.15 3.34 18.13
C ILE A 279 32.51 2.02 17.68
N ALA A 280 33.29 1.21 16.96
CA ALA A 280 32.90 -0.16 16.63
C ALA A 280 33.34 -1.09 17.77
N ILE A 281 32.38 -1.76 18.39
CA ILE A 281 32.59 -2.73 19.46
C ILE A 281 32.30 -4.12 18.91
N ALA A 282 33.33 -4.94 18.79
CA ALA A 282 33.27 -6.29 18.27
C ALA A 282 33.49 -7.31 19.39
N LYS A 283 32.46 -8.08 19.74
CA LYS A 283 32.57 -9.22 20.64
C LYS A 283 32.70 -10.50 19.84
N ASN A 284 33.79 -11.24 20.07
CA ASN A 284 33.99 -12.57 19.49
C ASN A 284 34.39 -13.53 20.62
N LYS A 285 33.53 -14.52 20.88
CA LYS A 285 33.62 -15.40 22.06
C LYS A 285 33.61 -14.55 23.35
N ASP A 286 34.62 -14.71 24.20
CA ASP A 286 34.75 -14.01 25.50
C ASP A 286 35.59 -12.73 25.41
N LYS A 287 35.96 -12.30 24.20
CA LYS A 287 36.82 -11.11 23.99
C LYS A 287 36.04 -10.00 23.32
N ILE A 288 36.27 -8.78 23.80
CA ILE A 288 35.69 -7.55 23.25
C ILE A 288 36.84 -6.71 22.69
N TYR A 289 36.64 -6.25 21.46
CA TYR A 289 37.56 -5.39 20.73
C TYR A 289 36.86 -4.09 20.36
N GLN A 290 37.56 -2.96 20.43
CA GLN A 290 37.02 -1.65 20.10
C GLN A 290 37.93 -0.93 19.12
N LYS A 291 37.32 -0.16 18.21
CA LYS A 291 38.03 0.77 17.32
C LYS A 291 37.23 2.04 17.15
N VAL A 292 37.88 3.18 17.34
CA VAL A 292 37.35 4.49 16.99
C VAL A 292 37.61 4.76 15.50
N PHE A 293 36.63 5.33 14.80
CA PHE A 293 36.75 5.71 13.40
C PHE A 293 35.80 6.86 13.06
N SER A 294 36.14 7.60 12.00
CA SER A 294 35.35 8.72 11.50
C SER A 294 34.66 8.33 10.19
N ILE A 295 33.41 8.74 10.02
CA ILE A 295 32.71 8.69 8.75
C ILE A 295 32.83 10.05 8.07
N VAL A 296 33.28 10.07 6.82
CA VAL A 296 33.34 11.27 5.98
C VAL A 296 32.38 11.09 4.81
N SER A 297 31.50 12.06 4.56
CA SER A 297 30.51 11.95 3.50
C SER A 297 31.12 11.59 2.15
N GLY A 298 30.58 10.54 1.52
CA GLY A 298 31.00 10.07 0.19
C GLY A 298 32.22 9.16 0.14
N HIS A 299 32.85 8.88 1.30
CA HIS A 299 34.02 8.04 1.38
C HIS A 299 33.66 6.67 1.94
N ASP A 300 33.25 5.77 1.05
CA ASP A 300 32.91 4.39 1.43
C ASP A 300 34.17 3.63 1.87
N GLU A 301 34.11 2.95 3.02
CA GLU A 301 35.29 2.35 3.65
C GLU A 301 35.03 1.01 4.35
N ASP A 302 36.03 0.13 4.28
CA ASP A 302 36.11 -1.10 5.07
C ASP A 302 36.73 -0.83 6.44
N ILE A 303 35.91 -0.82 7.49
CA ILE A 303 36.35 -0.62 8.86
C ILE A 303 36.78 -1.95 9.47
N SER A 304 38.11 -2.14 9.52
CA SER A 304 38.74 -3.35 10.09
C SER A 304 39.12 -3.14 11.55
N VAL A 305 38.54 -3.95 12.46
CA VAL A 305 38.97 -4.04 13.86
C VAL A 305 39.97 -5.19 13.98
N VAL A 306 41.19 -4.94 14.45
CA VAL A 306 42.20 -6.00 14.62
C VAL A 306 42.07 -6.62 16.01
N ALA A 307 42.02 -7.95 16.08
CA ALA A 307 41.91 -8.72 17.31
C ALA A 307 43.24 -8.81 18.09
N ASN A 308 43.81 -7.66 18.47
CA ASN A 308 45.06 -7.53 19.23
C ASN A 308 44.83 -6.92 20.63
N GLU A 309 45.89 -6.83 21.44
CA GLU A 309 45.81 -6.27 22.79
C GLU A 309 45.51 -4.77 22.85
N GLN A 310 45.84 -4.02 21.79
CA GLN A 310 45.60 -2.57 21.74
C GLN A 310 44.10 -2.26 21.63
N ASN A 311 43.39 -3.05 20.83
CA ASN A 311 41.96 -2.88 20.64
C ASN A 311 41.15 -3.65 21.71
N MET A 312 41.78 -4.51 22.50
CA MET A 312 41.06 -5.31 23.50
C MET A 312 40.63 -4.44 24.67
N GLN A 313 39.33 -4.44 24.98
CA GLN A 313 38.84 -3.78 26.18
C GLN A 313 39.38 -4.54 27.41
N ARG A 314 40.17 -3.85 28.23
CA ARG A 314 40.59 -4.38 29.54
C ARG A 314 39.40 -4.24 30.48
N ILE A 315 38.87 -5.36 30.94
CA ILE A 315 37.94 -5.38 32.07
C ILE A 315 38.85 -5.39 33.29
N ASP A 316 39.00 -4.24 33.95
CA ASP A 316 39.66 -4.20 35.25
C ASP A 316 38.73 -4.93 36.24
N GLU A 317 39.05 -6.18 36.55
CA GLU A 317 38.44 -6.95 37.64
C GLU A 317 38.96 -6.44 39.00
N ASP A 318 38.75 -5.16 39.30
CA ASP A 318 38.99 -4.62 40.64
C ASP A 318 37.66 -4.53 41.39
N ILE A 319 37.16 -5.69 41.83
CA ILE A 319 36.20 -5.79 42.94
C ILE A 319 36.66 -6.93 43.84
N ASP A 320 37.43 -6.57 44.87
CA ASP A 320 37.58 -7.32 46.13
C ASP A 320 37.19 -6.38 47.29
#